data_AF-A0A6P0R2T6-F1
#
_entry.id   AF-A0A6P0R2T6-F1
#
_cell.length_a   1.000
_cell.length_b   1.000
_cell.length_c   1.000
_cell.angle_alpha   90.00
_cell.angle_beta   90.00
_cell.angle_gamma   90.00
#
_symmetry.space_group_name_H-M   'P 1'
#
loop_
_entity.id
_entity.type
_entity.pdbx_description
1 polymer ?
#
loop_
_entity_poly.entity_id
_entity_poly.type
_entity_poly.pdbx_seq_one_letter_code
_entity_poly.pdbx_strand_id
1 'polypeptide(L)'
;MSDWNSSEINDLIQGLKKIEKYTWGQIKKHGSTKPGSSVGTGYKLISIHPSLPENIPKDIKFSEMRIDEKKRIFGFREDAVYYIVWFDRDHSVCPE
;
A
#
# COMPACT_ATOMS: atom_id res chain seq x y z
N MET A 1 -5.73 -1.96 -17.88
CA MET A 1 -4.35 -1.39 -17.83
C MET A 1 -4.15 -0.21 -18.79
N SER A 2 -5.16 0.26 -19.52
CA SER A 2 -5.05 1.33 -20.53
C SER A 2 -4.85 2.74 -19.98
N ASP A 3 -5.19 2.97 -18.71
CA ASP A 3 -5.26 4.33 -18.15
C ASP A 3 -3.98 4.77 -17.43
N TRP A 4 -2.96 3.91 -17.47
CA TRP A 4 -1.65 4.16 -16.89
C TRP A 4 -0.73 4.72 -17.94
N ASN A 5 -0.21 5.93 -17.71
CA ASN A 5 0.89 6.41 -18.53
C ASN A 5 2.21 5.78 -18.04
N SER A 6 3.21 5.71 -18.93
CA SER A 6 4.49 5.07 -18.63
C SER A 6 5.22 5.69 -17.43
N SER A 7 4.99 6.98 -17.13
CA SER A 7 5.58 7.65 -15.98
C SER A 7 5.01 7.12 -14.66
N GLU A 8 3.70 6.92 -14.59
CA GLU A 8 3.03 6.43 -13.37
C GLU A 8 3.40 4.98 -13.06
N ILE A 9 3.56 4.16 -14.09
CA ILE A 9 4.09 2.79 -13.94
C ILE A 9 5.51 2.83 -13.38
N ASN A 10 6.36 3.73 -13.92
CA ASN A 10 7.72 3.88 -13.44
C ASN A 10 7.77 4.33 -11.98
N ASP A 11 6.95 5.32 -11.59
CA ASP A 11 6.85 5.78 -10.20
C ASP A 11 6.45 4.64 -9.26
N LEU A 12 5.46 3.83 -9.68
CA LEU A 12 5.05 2.65 -8.93
C LEU A 12 6.22 1.69 -8.72
N ILE A 13 6.88 1.30 -9.82
CA ILE A 13 7.99 0.34 -9.76
C ILE A 13 9.12 0.86 -8.87
N GLN A 14 9.45 2.15 -8.95
CA GLN A 14 10.49 2.76 -8.12
C GLN A 14 10.10 2.78 -6.65
N GLY A 15 8.85 3.10 -6.32
CA GLY A 15 8.37 3.06 -4.94
C GLY A 15 8.37 1.64 -4.38
N LEU A 16 7.96 0.64 -5.16
CA LEU A 16 8.06 -0.78 -4.77
C LEU A 16 9.51 -1.20 -4.51
N LYS A 17 10.44 -0.87 -5.41
CA LYS A 17 11.89 -1.13 -5.24
C LYS A 17 12.48 -0.45 -4.01
N LYS A 18 11.93 0.70 -3.59
CA LYS A 18 12.33 1.38 -2.36
C LYS A 18 11.83 0.64 -1.13
N ILE A 19 10.56 0.20 -1.13
CA ILE A 19 9.95 -0.54 -0.01
C ILE A 19 10.62 -1.90 0.18
N GLU A 20 10.99 -2.58 -0.91
CA GLU A 20 11.69 -3.87 -0.88
C GLU A 20 13.01 -3.83 -0.08
N LYS A 21 13.65 -2.66 -0.01
CA LYS A 21 14.90 -2.45 0.75
C LYS A 21 14.68 -2.29 2.26
N TYR A 22 13.43 -2.16 2.71
CA TYR A 22 13.11 -1.99 4.11
C TYR A 22 12.77 -3.31 4.78
N THR A 23 13.25 -3.48 6.00
CA THR A 23 12.74 -4.51 6.89
C THR A 23 11.30 -4.19 7.30
N TRP A 24 10.53 -5.20 7.70
CA TRP A 24 9.20 -4.99 8.24
C TRP A 24 9.16 -4.07 9.47
N GLY A 25 10.20 -4.11 10.30
CA GLY A 25 10.34 -3.20 11.43
C GLY A 25 10.49 -1.75 10.98
N GLN A 26 11.22 -1.52 9.89
CA GLN A 26 11.32 -0.20 9.26
C GLN A 26 10.00 0.20 8.62
N ILE A 27 9.36 -0.65 7.82
CA ILE A 27 8.06 -0.36 7.17
C ILE A 27 7.02 0.11 8.21
N LYS A 28 6.85 -0.65 9.31
CA LYS A 28 5.88 -0.30 10.37
C LYS A 28 6.21 0.99 11.13
N LYS A 29 7.50 1.38 11.18
CA LYS A 29 7.96 2.60 11.86
C LYS A 29 8.13 3.79 10.91
N HIS A 30 8.20 3.54 9.61
CA HIS A 30 8.38 4.53 8.55
C HIS A 30 7.00 5.11 8.22
N GLY A 31 6.40 5.74 9.22
CA GLY A 31 5.11 6.40 9.19
C GLY A 31 5.15 7.54 10.20
N SER A 32 4.60 8.70 9.85
CA SER A 32 4.48 9.80 10.80
C SER A 32 3.57 9.40 11.96
N THR A 33 4.02 9.68 13.19
CA THR A 33 3.22 9.57 14.42
C THR A 33 2.32 10.78 14.64
N LYS A 34 2.43 11.83 13.80
CA LYS A 34 1.61 13.03 13.88
C LYS A 34 0.33 12.85 13.06
N PRO A 35 -0.86 13.06 13.66
CA PRO A 35 -2.11 13.19 12.92
C PRO A 35 -1.98 14.26 11.82
N GLY A 36 -2.37 13.95 10.59
CA GLY A 36 -2.32 14.88 9.45
C GLY A 36 -0.95 15.06 8.81
N SER A 37 0.10 14.34 9.25
CA SER A 37 1.38 14.30 8.56
C SER A 37 1.64 12.88 8.05
N SER A 38 2.04 12.77 6.79
CA SER A 38 2.08 11.53 6.03
C SER A 38 3.49 11.27 5.52
N VAL A 39 4.48 11.08 6.40
CA VAL A 39 5.86 10.83 5.99
C VAL A 39 6.14 9.32 5.96
N GLY A 40 6.78 8.85 4.89
CA GLY A 40 7.25 7.47 4.78
C GLY A 40 6.28 6.51 4.09
N THR A 41 6.32 5.23 4.46
CA THR A 41 5.43 4.20 3.91
C THR A 41 4.01 4.30 4.42
N GLY A 42 3.76 5.01 5.53
CA GLY A 42 2.40 5.19 6.07
C GLY A 42 1.67 3.87 6.37
N TYR A 43 2.41 2.80 6.69
CA TYR A 43 1.83 1.48 6.95
C TYR A 43 0.74 1.55 8.03
N LYS A 44 -0.47 1.15 7.69
CA LYS A 44 -1.57 1.01 8.66
C LYS A 44 -2.42 -0.19 8.31
N LEU A 45 -2.94 -0.87 9.35
CA LEU A 45 -3.98 -1.87 9.16
C LEU A 45 -5.28 -1.18 8.80
N ILE A 46 -6.04 -1.79 7.91
CA ILE A 46 -7.33 -1.28 7.45
C ILE A 46 -8.42 -2.34 7.65
N SER A 47 -9.61 -1.89 7.98
CA SER A 47 -10.82 -2.73 8.04
C SER A 47 -11.74 -2.50 6.84
N ILE A 48 -11.53 -1.40 6.10
CA ILE A 48 -12.29 -1.04 4.91
C ILE A 48 -11.39 -1.31 3.71
N HIS A 49 -11.85 -2.20 2.83
CA HIS A 49 -11.16 -2.56 1.60
C HIS A 49 -12.23 -2.74 0.51
N PRO A 50 -11.85 -2.68 -0.79
CA PRO A 50 -12.80 -2.93 -1.87
C PRO A 50 -13.22 -4.40 -1.85
N SER A 51 -14.23 -4.77 -2.64
CA SER A 51 -14.65 -6.18 -2.74
C SER A 51 -13.45 -7.05 -3.14
N LEU A 52 -13.15 -8.04 -2.30
CA LEU A 52 -12.00 -8.92 -2.50
C LEU A 52 -12.34 -10.05 -3.47
N PRO A 53 -11.37 -10.49 -4.28
CA PRO A 53 -11.45 -11.76 -4.98
C PRO A 53 -11.76 -12.93 -4.03
N GLU A 54 -12.54 -13.91 -4.49
CA GLU A 54 -12.98 -15.07 -3.68
C GLU A 54 -11.84 -15.93 -3.13
N ASN A 55 -10.67 -15.88 -3.77
CA ASN A 55 -9.49 -16.66 -3.41
C ASN A 55 -8.68 -16.04 -2.26
N ILE A 56 -9.09 -14.91 -1.69
CA ILE A 56 -8.41 -14.31 -0.53
C ILE A 56 -9.02 -14.84 0.77
N PRO A 57 -8.22 -15.42 1.68
CA PRO A 57 -8.72 -15.89 2.97
C PRO A 57 -9.43 -14.78 3.78
N LYS A 58 -10.55 -15.13 4.41
CA LYS A 58 -11.44 -14.18 5.09
C LYS A 58 -10.86 -13.57 6.37
N ASP A 59 -9.93 -14.27 7.03
CA ASP A 59 -9.36 -13.86 8.32
C ASP A 59 -8.06 -13.05 8.18
N ILE A 60 -7.74 -12.61 6.96
CA ILE A 60 -6.52 -11.85 6.68
C ILE A 60 -6.65 -10.40 7.14
N LYS A 61 -5.59 -9.91 7.77
CA LYS A 61 -5.44 -8.50 8.12
C LYS A 61 -4.87 -7.73 6.94
N PHE A 62 -5.70 -6.86 6.37
CA PHE A 62 -5.28 -5.95 5.33
C PHE A 62 -4.54 -4.75 5.87
N SER A 63 -3.65 -4.21 5.04
CA SER A 63 -2.97 -2.95 5.28
C SER A 63 -2.90 -2.12 4.02
N GLU A 64 -2.70 -0.81 4.21
CA GLU A 64 -2.22 0.07 3.15
C GLU A 64 -0.76 0.45 3.36
N MET A 65 -0.07 0.73 2.26
CA MET A 65 1.23 1.41 2.24
C MET A 65 1.26 2.44 1.12
N ARG A 66 1.88 3.58 1.40
CA ARG A 66 2.22 4.61 0.42
C ARG A 66 3.42 4.20 -0.40
N ILE A 67 3.27 4.32 -1.71
CA ILE A 67 4.33 4.18 -2.70
C ILE A 67 4.99 5.54 -2.95
N ASP A 68 4.17 6.59 -2.97
CA ASP A 68 4.57 7.99 -3.02
C ASP A 68 3.59 8.86 -2.17
N GLU A 69 3.63 10.18 -2.32
CA GLU A 69 2.77 11.09 -1.54
C GLU A 69 1.27 10.95 -1.85
N LYS A 70 0.91 10.37 -3.01
CA LYS A 70 -0.47 10.26 -3.50
C LYS A 70 -0.96 8.82 -3.63
N LYS A 71 -0.10 7.89 -4.02
CA LYS A 71 -0.47 6.54 -4.45
C LYS A 71 -0.29 5.53 -3.32
N ARG A 72 -1.27 4.65 -3.16
CA ARG A 72 -1.27 3.59 -2.13
C ARG A 72 -1.41 2.21 -2.74
N ILE A 73 -0.76 1.24 -2.12
CA ILE A 73 -1.04 -0.18 -2.32
C ILE A 73 -1.83 -0.71 -1.13
N PHE A 74 -2.81 -1.54 -1.42
CA PHE A 74 -3.51 -2.34 -0.44
C PHE A 74 -3.15 -3.80 -0.63
N GLY A 75 -3.04 -4.50 0.48
CA GLY A 75 -2.62 -5.87 0.45
C GLY A 75 -2.56 -6.47 1.83
N PHE A 76 -1.94 -7.63 1.92
CA PHE A 76 -1.74 -8.32 3.17
C PHE A 76 -0.36 -8.95 3.23
N ARG A 77 0.07 -9.21 4.45
CA ARG A 77 1.35 -9.84 4.72
C ARG A 77 1.13 -11.27 5.19
N GLU A 78 1.86 -12.20 4.59
CA GLU A 78 2.03 -13.56 5.08
C GLU A 78 3.52 -13.84 5.20
N ASP A 79 3.98 -14.16 6.42
CA ASP A 79 5.38 -14.30 6.78
C ASP A 79 6.29 -13.14 6.34
N ALA A 80 7.09 -13.32 5.29
CA ALA A 80 8.01 -12.32 4.76
C ALA A 80 7.46 -11.60 3.53
N VAL A 81 6.38 -12.10 2.93
CA VAL A 81 5.86 -11.66 1.64
C VAL A 81 4.68 -10.70 1.84
N TYR A 82 4.64 -9.65 1.02
CA TYR A 82 3.48 -8.77 0.93
C TYR A 82 2.75 -9.01 -0.39
N TYR A 83 1.50 -9.47 -0.29
CA TYR A 83 0.62 -9.71 -1.42
C TYR A 83 -0.16 -8.44 -1.71
N ILE A 84 0.12 -7.81 -2.85
CA ILE A 84 -0.60 -6.62 -3.30
C ILE A 84 -1.91 -7.07 -3.95
N VAL A 85 -3.02 -6.51 -3.48
CA VAL A 85 -4.38 -6.83 -3.93
C VAL A 85 -4.98 -5.68 -4.71
N TRP A 86 -4.66 -4.45 -4.35
CA TRP A 86 -5.17 -3.27 -5.03
C TRP A 86 -4.15 -2.15 -5.07
N PHE A 87 -4.21 -1.35 -6.12
CA PHE A 87 -3.47 -0.11 -6.25
C PHE A 87 -4.44 1.05 -6.35
N ASP A 88 -4.33 1.98 -5.41
CA ASP A 88 -5.19 3.15 -5.33
C ASP A 88 -4.41 4.40 -5.69
N ARG A 89 -4.65 4.83 -6.91
CA ARG A 89 -4.04 6.00 -7.54
C ARG A 89 -4.63 7.30 -7.00
N ASP A 90 -5.94 7.32 -6.78
CA ASP A 90 -6.74 8.54 -6.64
C ASP A 90 -7.42 8.66 -5.27
N HIS A 91 -7.03 7.82 -4.29
CA HIS A 91 -7.71 7.67 -3.01
C HIS A 91 -9.20 7.32 -3.15
N SER A 92 -9.58 6.61 -4.22
CA SER A 92 -10.98 6.33 -4.52
C SER A 92 -11.56 5.22 -3.63
N VAL A 93 -10.70 4.40 -3.04
CA VAL A 93 -11.09 3.27 -2.18
C VAL A 93 -11.19 3.68 -0.71
N CYS A 94 -10.26 4.53 -0.26
CA CYS A 94 -10.34 5.20 1.04
C CYS A 94 -10.10 6.71 0.84
N PRO A 95 -11.17 7.49 0.59
CA PRO A 95 -11.11 8.94 0.61
C PRO A 95 -10.57 9.40 1.97
N GLU A 96 -9.75 10.46 1.99
CA GLU A 96 -9.27 11.06 3.25
C GLU A 96 -10.39 11.75 4.04
#